data_AF-A0A7S3LC30-F1
#
_entry.id   AF-A0A7S3LC30-F1
#
_cell.length_a   1.000
_cell.length_b   1.000
_cell.length_c   1.000
_cell.angle_alpha   90.00
_cell.angle_beta   90.00
_cell.angle_gamma   90.00
#
_symmetry.space_group_name_H-M   'P 1'
#
loop_
_entity.id
_entity.type
_entity.pdbx_description
1 polymer ?
#
loop_
_entity_poly.entity_id
_entity_poly.type
_entity_poly.pdbx_seq_one_letter_code
_entity_poly.pdbx_strand_id
1 'polypeptide(L)'
;ETCSKSIAQALGKEKRARDQSLRDCGLSEKGEEEAALLPGILGLDRYRNIDCVISSPLTRAVRTSVLGFPSKSIIIHYDLMEIGRDKNPMPENQPRRILDVMADTGGDSRIDEAHFAPANNPFPESHQNLPSTLRKLKLPKVWSAIWDYCNRRKSQEIAVVCHFNMIRASLLGCDVKPQNAIPIECRLFRDGTLELVGIISNQVLEMTRTLAELKRKNKWCMSDANVDEQDEEDQTTEENCASDQIQVW
;
A
#
# COMPACT_ATOMS: atom_id res chain seq x y z
N GLU A 1 19.31 -7.19 14.82
CA GLU A 1 18.42 -6.72 15.91
C GLU A 1 16.98 -6.94 15.50
N THR A 2 16.26 -7.84 16.17
CA THR A 2 14.82 -8.04 15.95
C THR A 2 14.08 -6.83 16.51
N CYS A 3 13.84 -5.85 15.63
CA CYS A 3 13.22 -4.57 15.89
C CYS A 3 11.95 -4.69 16.77
N SER A 4 11.83 -3.76 17.72
CA SER A 4 10.74 -3.51 18.70
C SER A 4 9.35 -3.25 18.08
N LYS A 5 8.96 -4.02 17.06
CA LYS A 5 7.87 -3.78 16.11
C LYS A 5 6.46 -3.85 16.71
N SER A 6 6.25 -4.54 17.84
CA SER A 6 4.92 -4.65 18.49
C SER A 6 4.69 -3.61 19.60
N ILE A 7 5.75 -3.05 20.19
CA ILE A 7 5.64 -2.16 21.37
C ILE A 7 5.08 -0.78 20.99
N ALA A 8 5.42 -0.30 19.79
CA ALA A 8 4.98 1.00 19.26
C ALA A 8 3.46 1.19 19.31
N GLN A 9 2.68 0.15 19.00
CA GLN A 9 1.22 0.23 18.96
C GLN A 9 0.57 0.11 20.35
N ALA A 10 1.26 -0.51 21.31
CA ALA A 10 0.77 -0.68 22.68
C ALA A 10 1.02 0.57 23.56
N LEU A 11 1.94 1.44 23.17
CA LEU A 11 2.24 2.67 23.91
C LEU A 11 1.18 3.75 23.64
N GLY A 12 0.82 4.49 24.70
CA GLY A 12 -0.04 5.67 24.59
C GLY A 12 0.54 6.72 23.63
N LYS A 13 -0.35 7.48 22.98
CA LYS A 13 0.00 8.44 21.91
C LYS A 13 1.12 9.42 22.28
N GLU A 14 1.15 9.90 23.52
CA GLU A 14 2.19 10.83 23.99
C GLU A 14 3.57 10.19 24.08
N LYS A 15 3.66 8.93 24.54
CA LYS A 15 4.92 8.20 24.61
C LYS A 15 5.47 7.94 23.21
N ARG A 16 4.61 7.51 22.28
CA ARG A 16 4.96 7.30 20.87
C ARG A 16 5.50 8.56 20.21
N ALA A 17 4.89 9.72 20.48
CA ALA A 17 5.32 10.99 19.90
C ALA A 17 6.75 11.39 20.32
N ARG A 18 7.25 10.89 21.45
CA ARG A 18 8.59 11.20 21.96
C ARG A 18 9.63 10.10 21.67
N ASP A 19 9.18 8.93 21.25
CA ASP A 19 10.04 7.77 21.03
C ASP A 19 10.61 7.76 19.61
N GLN A 20 11.85 8.22 19.47
CA GLN A 20 12.55 8.26 18.18
C GLN A 20 12.89 6.88 17.62
N SER A 21 12.87 5.82 18.44
CA SER A 21 13.05 4.45 17.95
C SER A 21 11.91 4.00 17.04
N LEU A 22 10.77 4.70 17.09
CA LEU A 22 9.62 4.46 16.22
C LEU A 22 9.75 5.12 14.85
N ARG A 23 10.86 5.82 14.58
CA ARG A 23 11.06 6.49 13.30
C ARG A 23 10.90 5.52 12.13
N ASP A 24 9.97 5.85 11.24
CA ASP A 24 9.64 5.05 10.05
C ASP A 24 9.54 3.54 10.35
N CYS A 25 8.86 3.18 11.44
CA CYS A 25 8.75 1.80 11.83
C CYS A 25 8.04 0.95 10.75
N GLY A 26 8.50 -0.29 10.58
CA GLY A 26 7.90 -1.25 9.66
C GLY A 26 6.55 -1.80 10.14
N LEU A 27 6.09 -2.84 9.45
CA LEU A 27 4.88 -3.58 9.84
C LEU A 27 5.10 -4.38 11.14
N SER A 28 4.01 -4.57 11.89
CA SER A 28 3.92 -5.62 12.90
C SER A 28 3.73 -6.99 12.23
N GLU A 29 3.92 -8.08 12.98
CA GLU A 29 3.66 -9.45 12.48
C GLU A 29 2.25 -9.57 11.89
N LYS A 30 1.23 -9.09 12.61
CA LYS A 30 -0.15 -9.03 12.10
C LYS A 30 -0.26 -8.23 10.80
N GLY A 31 0.45 -7.11 10.68
CA GLY A 31 0.44 -6.29 9.47
C GLY A 31 1.11 -6.99 8.28
N GLU A 32 2.14 -7.80 8.52
CA GLU A 32 2.76 -8.64 7.48
C GLU A 32 1.81 -9.76 7.03
N GLU A 33 1.13 -10.42 7.97
CA GLU A 33 0.08 -11.41 7.66
C GLU A 33 -1.05 -10.79 6.83
N GLU A 34 -1.57 -9.62 7.25
CA GLU A 34 -2.62 -8.88 6.54
C GLU A 34 -2.18 -8.50 5.11
N ALA A 35 -0.95 -8.01 4.95
CA ALA A 35 -0.41 -7.64 3.64
C ALA A 35 -0.29 -8.85 2.71
N ALA A 36 0.16 -10.00 3.21
CA ALA A 36 0.32 -11.22 2.42
C ALA A 36 -1.01 -11.79 1.89
N LEU A 37 -2.15 -11.40 2.49
CA LEU A 37 -3.48 -11.83 2.04
C LEU A 37 -4.02 -11.02 0.85
N LEU A 38 -3.40 -9.88 0.50
CA LEU A 38 -3.90 -8.98 -0.54
C LEU A 38 -4.17 -9.65 -1.91
N PRO A 39 -3.33 -10.57 -2.43
CA PRO A 39 -3.64 -11.27 -3.68
C PRO A 39 -4.95 -12.05 -3.62
N GLY A 40 -5.23 -12.71 -2.48
CA GLY A 40 -6.47 -13.45 -2.26
C GLY A 40 -7.68 -12.52 -2.11
N ILE A 41 -7.51 -11.36 -1.45
CA ILE A 41 -8.57 -10.36 -1.24
C ILE A 41 -8.96 -9.67 -2.55
N LEU A 42 -8.00 -9.41 -3.43
CA LEU A 42 -8.25 -8.83 -4.74
C LEU A 42 -8.89 -9.84 -5.70
N GLY A 43 -8.66 -11.14 -5.47
CA GLY A 43 -8.97 -12.17 -6.44
C GLY A 43 -7.93 -12.23 -7.57
N LEU A 44 -7.84 -13.39 -8.21
CA LEU A 44 -6.79 -13.68 -9.18
C LEU A 44 -6.81 -12.75 -10.38
N ASP A 45 -8.00 -12.45 -10.91
CA ASP A 45 -8.15 -11.62 -12.13
C ASP A 45 -7.71 -10.19 -11.89
N ARG A 46 -8.22 -9.54 -10.83
CA ARG A 46 -7.83 -8.16 -10.47
C ARG A 46 -6.35 -8.09 -10.14
N TYR A 47 -5.84 -9.05 -9.36
CA TYR A 47 -4.41 -9.09 -9.03
C TYR A 47 -3.53 -9.21 -10.30
N ARG A 48 -3.94 -10.04 -11.27
CA ARG A 48 -3.25 -10.18 -12.56
C ARG A 48 -3.25 -8.87 -13.35
N ASN A 49 -4.37 -8.17 -13.40
CA ASN A 49 -4.53 -6.92 -14.16
C ASN A 49 -3.74 -5.73 -13.60
N ILE A 50 -3.37 -5.74 -12.32
CA ILE A 50 -2.54 -4.67 -11.75
C ILE A 50 -1.17 -4.63 -12.43
N ASP A 51 -0.87 -3.54 -13.14
CA ASP A 51 0.37 -3.40 -13.91
C ASP A 51 1.59 -3.14 -13.01
N CYS A 52 1.40 -2.30 -11.99
CA CYS A 52 2.44 -1.91 -11.05
C CYS A 52 1.86 -1.42 -9.72
N VAL A 53 2.74 -1.27 -8.73
CA VAL A 53 2.40 -0.73 -7.41
C VAL A 53 3.11 0.61 -7.22
N ILE A 54 2.35 1.67 -6.97
CA ILE A 54 2.91 2.94 -6.53
C ILE A 54 2.90 2.95 -5.00
N SER A 55 4.06 3.08 -4.37
CA SER A 55 4.20 2.96 -2.91
C SER A 55 4.67 4.27 -2.28
N SER A 56 4.16 4.54 -1.09
CA SER A 56 4.71 5.55 -0.20
C SER A 56 6.14 5.16 0.23
N PRO A 57 7.06 6.13 0.44
CA PRO A 57 8.44 5.83 0.82
C PRO A 57 8.61 5.32 2.26
N LEU A 58 7.52 5.23 3.05
CA LEU A 58 7.60 4.74 4.43
C LEU A 58 7.71 3.23 4.47
N THR A 59 8.55 2.71 5.37
CA THR A 59 8.94 1.29 5.46
C THR A 59 7.74 0.35 5.51
N ARG A 60 6.70 0.70 6.27
CA ARG A 60 5.48 -0.10 6.34
C ARG A 60 4.75 -0.21 4.98
N ALA A 61 4.71 0.85 4.19
CA ALA A 61 4.04 0.85 2.90
C ALA A 61 4.87 0.06 1.88
N VAL A 62 6.18 0.29 1.82
CA VAL A 62 7.08 -0.48 0.96
C VAL A 62 7.03 -1.97 1.30
N ARG A 63 7.05 -2.33 2.59
CA ARG A 63 6.93 -3.72 3.03
C ARG A 63 5.58 -4.34 2.66
N THR A 64 4.47 -3.59 2.80
CA THR A 64 3.15 -4.02 2.33
C THR A 64 3.15 -4.25 0.81
N SER A 65 3.78 -3.36 0.02
CA SER A 65 3.93 -3.55 -1.43
C SER A 65 4.70 -4.82 -1.78
N VAL A 66 5.82 -5.07 -1.09
CA VAL A 66 6.66 -6.27 -1.31
C VAL A 66 5.91 -7.56 -1.01
N LEU A 67 5.19 -7.61 0.12
CA LEU A 67 4.46 -8.81 0.58
C LEU A 67 3.15 -9.02 -0.18
N GLY A 68 2.38 -7.96 -0.42
CA GLY A 68 1.06 -8.02 -1.03
C GLY A 68 1.08 -8.13 -2.54
N PHE A 69 2.20 -7.78 -3.18
CA PHE A 69 2.34 -7.80 -4.63
C PHE A 69 3.67 -8.43 -5.07
N PRO A 70 3.92 -9.71 -4.75
CA PRO A 70 5.21 -10.37 -4.95
C PRO A 70 5.69 -10.46 -6.41
N SER A 71 4.80 -10.28 -7.38
CA SER A 71 5.14 -10.34 -8.82
C SER A 71 5.08 -8.99 -9.54
N LYS A 72 4.83 -7.89 -8.82
CA LYS A 72 4.65 -6.57 -9.42
C LYS A 72 5.88 -5.69 -9.21
N SER A 73 6.10 -4.77 -10.15
CA SER A 73 7.07 -3.68 -9.99
C SER A 73 6.56 -2.68 -8.96
N ILE A 74 7.46 -2.14 -8.14
CA ILE A 74 7.13 -1.22 -7.06
C ILE A 74 7.83 0.10 -7.32
N ILE A 75 7.07 1.19 -7.39
CA ILE A 75 7.59 2.51 -7.73
C ILE A 75 7.33 3.44 -6.57
N ILE A 76 8.39 4.08 -6.08
CA ILE A 76 8.29 4.94 -4.90
C ILE A 76 7.82 6.33 -5.31
N HIS A 77 6.75 6.81 -4.69
CA HIS A 77 6.28 8.19 -4.85
C HIS A 77 6.37 8.95 -3.53
N TYR A 78 7.35 9.85 -3.42
CA TYR A 78 7.72 10.50 -2.16
C TYR A 78 6.63 11.38 -1.54
N ASP A 79 5.72 11.94 -2.34
CA ASP A 79 4.59 12.71 -1.81
C ASP A 79 3.43 11.85 -1.27
N LEU A 80 3.46 10.51 -1.40
CA LEU A 80 2.43 9.61 -0.84
C LEU A 80 2.64 9.29 0.66
N MET A 81 3.47 10.04 1.37
CA MET A 81 3.67 9.87 2.81
C MET A 81 2.44 10.19 3.64
N GLU A 82 2.40 9.67 4.87
CA GLU A 82 1.35 9.98 5.83
C GLU A 82 1.28 11.50 6.08
N ILE A 83 0.06 12.04 6.04
CA ILE A 83 -0.18 13.44 6.34
C ILE A 83 -0.25 13.56 7.86
N GLY A 84 0.92 13.88 8.44
CA GLY A 84 1.10 14.07 9.87
C GLY A 84 0.53 15.40 10.40
N ARG A 85 0.72 15.60 11.70
CA ARG A 85 0.44 16.87 12.37
C ARG A 85 1.61 17.82 12.17
N ASP A 86 1.31 19.10 11.90
CA ASP A 86 2.32 20.16 11.74
C ASP A 86 3.11 20.39 13.03
N LYS A 87 2.41 20.32 14.17
CA LYS A 87 3.00 20.46 15.49
C LYS A 87 3.20 19.07 16.07
N ASN A 88 4.45 18.70 16.30
CA ASN A 88 4.89 17.42 16.84
C ASN A 88 4.58 16.22 15.92
N PRO A 89 5.30 16.10 14.78
CA PRO A 89 5.12 14.99 13.85
C PRO A 89 5.49 13.66 14.52
N MET A 90 4.62 12.66 14.40
CA MET A 90 4.87 11.32 14.96
C MET A 90 6.13 10.73 14.30
N PRO A 91 7.10 10.19 15.08
CA PRO A 91 8.33 9.61 14.53
C PRO A 91 8.08 8.57 13.43
N GLU A 92 7.10 7.70 13.61
CA GLU A 92 6.66 6.69 12.62
C GLU A 92 6.25 7.25 11.25
N ASN A 93 5.92 8.54 11.15
CA ASN A 93 5.58 9.20 9.89
C ASN A 93 6.75 9.98 9.28
N GLN A 94 7.93 9.91 9.89
CA GLN A 94 9.13 10.59 9.41
C GLN A 94 9.96 9.62 8.57
N PRO A 95 10.00 9.77 7.24
CA PRO A 95 10.72 8.85 6.36
C PRO A 95 12.23 8.80 6.64
N ARG A 96 12.85 7.70 6.22
CA ARG A 96 14.31 7.52 6.12
C ARG A 96 14.75 7.58 4.65
N ARG A 97 16.03 7.36 4.38
CA ARG A 97 16.50 7.21 3.00
C ARG A 97 15.93 5.91 2.47
N ILE A 98 15.52 5.92 1.21
CA ILE A 98 14.89 4.76 0.58
C ILE A 98 15.83 3.56 0.51
N LEU A 99 17.15 3.77 0.38
CA LEU A 99 18.17 2.72 0.53
C LEU A 99 18.12 2.01 1.89
N ASP A 100 17.89 2.74 2.98
CA ASP A 100 17.77 2.15 4.33
C ASP A 100 16.47 1.34 4.43
N VAL A 101 15.39 1.83 3.82
CA VAL A 101 14.10 1.12 3.74
C VAL A 101 14.23 -0.16 2.91
N MET A 102 14.95 -0.11 1.78
CA MET A 102 15.21 -1.28 0.93
C MET A 102 16.06 -2.32 1.66
N ALA A 103 17.04 -1.91 2.46
CA ALA A 103 17.81 -2.83 3.28
C ALA A 103 16.90 -3.60 4.25
N ASP A 104 15.91 -2.93 4.86
CA ASP A 104 14.95 -3.54 5.77
C ASP A 104 13.94 -4.47 5.07
N THR A 105 13.76 -4.34 3.75
CA THR A 105 12.93 -5.24 2.95
C THR A 105 13.72 -6.37 2.30
N GLY A 106 15.03 -6.47 2.55
CA GLY A 106 15.90 -7.52 2.00
C GLY A 106 16.53 -7.18 0.65
N GLY A 107 16.56 -5.90 0.26
CA GLY A 107 17.18 -5.43 -0.98
C GLY A 107 16.37 -5.79 -2.23
N ASP A 108 15.04 -5.74 -2.15
CA ASP A 108 14.15 -6.16 -3.23
C ASP A 108 14.39 -5.35 -4.52
N SER A 109 14.84 -6.03 -5.57
CA SER A 109 15.22 -5.43 -6.85
C SER A 109 14.05 -4.88 -7.66
N ARG A 110 12.81 -5.16 -7.25
CA ARG A 110 11.59 -4.67 -7.90
C ARG A 110 11.27 -3.21 -7.55
N ILE A 111 11.98 -2.64 -6.58
CA ILE A 111 11.78 -1.28 -6.09
C ILE A 111 12.52 -0.28 -6.98
N ASP A 112 11.77 0.58 -7.66
CA ASP A 112 12.26 1.75 -8.41
C ASP A 112 12.06 3.02 -7.58
N GLU A 113 13.16 3.55 -7.05
CA GLU A 113 13.19 4.81 -6.31
C GLU A 113 13.45 6.05 -7.17
N ALA A 114 13.90 5.86 -8.42
CA ALA A 114 14.38 6.95 -9.25
C ALA A 114 13.24 7.66 -10.00
N HIS A 115 12.15 6.96 -10.32
CA HIS A 115 11.12 7.46 -11.23
C HIS A 115 10.49 8.79 -10.79
N PHE A 116 10.08 8.88 -9.52
CA PHE A 116 9.52 10.10 -8.94
C PHE A 116 10.50 10.80 -8.01
N ALA A 117 11.81 10.50 -8.15
CA ALA A 117 12.82 11.14 -7.33
C ALA A 117 12.83 12.66 -7.59
N PRO A 118 12.84 13.49 -6.53
CA PRO A 118 13.00 14.92 -6.69
C PRO A 118 14.37 15.24 -7.30
N ALA A 119 14.39 15.77 -8.52
CA ALA A 119 15.62 16.01 -9.29
C ALA A 119 16.69 16.86 -8.57
N ASN A 120 16.27 17.79 -7.71
CA ASN A 120 17.14 18.77 -7.07
C ASN A 120 17.02 18.81 -5.54
N ASN A 121 16.34 17.84 -4.91
CA ASN A 121 15.99 17.98 -3.51
C ASN A 121 16.22 16.69 -2.72
N PRO A 122 17.19 16.63 -1.80
CA PRO A 122 17.45 15.42 -1.05
C PRO A 122 16.22 15.04 -0.24
N PHE A 123 15.68 13.85 -0.54
CA PHE A 123 14.75 13.17 0.34
C PHE A 123 15.55 12.58 1.50
N PRO A 124 15.09 12.70 2.77
CA PRO A 124 13.76 13.13 3.19
C PRO A 124 13.59 14.61 3.60
N GLU A 125 14.68 15.37 3.72
CA GLU A 125 14.75 16.65 4.44
C GLU A 125 13.75 17.70 3.94
N SER A 126 13.56 17.76 2.63
CA SER A 126 12.66 18.73 2.00
C SER A 126 11.19 18.41 2.10
N HIS A 127 10.85 17.13 2.22
CA HIS A 127 9.46 16.69 2.24
C HIS A 127 8.93 16.64 3.66
N GLN A 128 9.79 16.39 4.66
CA GLN A 128 9.40 16.34 6.08
C GLN A 128 8.81 17.67 6.58
N ASN A 129 9.36 18.80 6.14
CA ASN A 129 9.04 20.12 6.69
C ASN A 129 7.80 20.78 6.05
N LEU A 130 7.14 20.14 5.09
CA LEU A 130 5.95 20.70 4.47
C LEU A 130 4.72 20.64 5.40
N PRO A 131 4.07 21.78 5.69
CA PRO A 131 2.80 21.82 6.41
C PRO A 131 1.74 20.94 5.75
N SER A 132 0.92 20.29 6.58
CA SER A 132 -0.17 19.40 6.23
C SER A 132 -1.16 20.05 5.25
N THR A 133 -1.47 21.34 5.43
CA THR A 133 -2.30 22.11 4.49
C THR A 133 -1.67 22.19 3.10
N LEU A 134 -0.36 22.47 3.01
CA LEU A 134 0.34 22.53 1.73
C LEU A 134 0.45 21.14 1.09
N ARG A 135 0.64 20.08 1.88
CA ARG A 135 0.62 18.70 1.38
C ARG A 135 -0.73 18.35 0.75
N LYS A 136 -1.84 18.70 1.41
CA LYS A 136 -3.19 18.49 0.86
C LYS A 136 -3.41 19.24 -0.46
N LEU A 137 -2.94 20.49 -0.55
CA LEU A 137 -3.03 21.28 -1.78
C LEU A 137 -2.21 20.70 -2.95
N LYS A 138 -1.22 19.85 -2.66
CA LYS A 138 -0.41 19.18 -3.69
C LYS A 138 -1.04 17.89 -4.22
N LEU A 139 -2.05 17.33 -3.55
CA LEU A 139 -2.60 16.01 -3.91
C LEU A 139 -3.06 15.91 -5.37
N PRO A 140 -3.79 16.89 -5.96
CA PRO A 140 -4.15 16.81 -7.37
C PRO A 140 -2.92 16.70 -8.29
N LYS A 141 -1.80 17.34 -7.94
CA LYS A 141 -0.55 17.24 -8.71
C LYS A 141 0.11 15.86 -8.56
N VAL A 142 0.04 15.26 -7.37
CA VAL A 142 0.53 13.89 -7.12
C VAL A 142 -0.25 12.90 -7.98
N TRP A 143 -1.57 12.97 -7.92
CA TRP A 143 -2.45 12.08 -8.68
C TRP A 143 -2.36 12.31 -10.20
N SER A 144 -2.21 13.56 -10.64
CA SER A 144 -1.95 13.88 -12.04
C SER A 144 -0.60 13.34 -12.53
N ALA A 145 0.45 13.38 -11.71
CA ALA A 145 1.74 12.79 -12.05
C ALA A 145 1.66 11.25 -12.16
N ILE A 146 0.87 10.61 -11.29
CA ILE A 146 0.59 9.16 -11.37
C ILE A 146 -0.23 8.84 -12.62
N TRP A 147 -1.24 9.64 -12.95
CA TRP A 147 -2.01 9.52 -14.19
C TRP A 147 -1.08 9.57 -15.42
N ASP A 148 -0.22 10.59 -15.50
CA ASP A 148 0.70 10.77 -16.60
C ASP A 148 1.68 9.60 -16.73
N TYR A 149 2.14 9.06 -15.60
CA TYR A 149 2.97 7.86 -15.57
C TYR A 149 2.24 6.66 -16.19
N CYS A 150 1.03 6.37 -15.72
CA CYS A 150 0.25 5.25 -16.19
C CYS A 150 -0.13 5.38 -17.66
N ASN A 151 -0.54 6.57 -18.09
CA ASN A 151 -0.90 6.87 -19.48
C ASN A 151 0.28 6.63 -20.43
N ARG A 152 1.50 7.04 -20.06
CA ARG A 152 2.72 6.75 -20.86
C ARG A 152 3.00 5.26 -21.01
N ARG A 153 2.67 4.47 -19.98
CA ARG A 153 2.85 3.02 -19.98
C ARG A 153 1.65 2.24 -20.51
N LYS A 154 0.56 2.93 -20.84
CA LYS A 154 -0.75 2.35 -21.17
C LYS A 154 -1.30 1.45 -20.05
N SER A 155 -0.91 1.71 -18.81
CA SER A 155 -1.41 0.97 -17.66
C SER A 155 -2.87 1.33 -17.41
N GLN A 156 -3.70 0.31 -17.18
CA GLN A 156 -5.15 0.49 -16.94
C GLN A 156 -5.49 0.30 -15.46
N GLU A 157 -4.76 -0.57 -14.76
CA GLU A 157 -4.96 -0.83 -13.34
C GLU A 157 -3.65 -0.73 -12.57
N ILE A 158 -3.65 0.02 -11.47
CA ILE A 158 -2.52 0.12 -10.55
C ILE A 158 -2.97 -0.09 -9.11
N ALA A 159 -2.06 -0.53 -8.25
CA ALA A 159 -2.26 -0.47 -6.81
C ALA A 159 -1.48 0.72 -6.23
N VAL A 160 -2.08 1.41 -5.26
CA VAL A 160 -1.43 2.51 -4.55
C VAL A 160 -1.38 2.21 -3.05
N VAL A 161 -0.19 1.87 -2.55
CA VAL A 161 0.01 1.57 -1.13
C VAL A 161 0.46 2.81 -0.38
N CYS A 162 -0.46 3.42 0.37
CA CYS A 162 -0.19 4.63 1.15
C CYS A 162 -0.82 4.58 2.56
N HIS A 163 -1.18 5.74 3.12
CA HIS A 163 -1.52 5.87 4.54
C HIS A 163 -2.90 6.45 4.77
N PHE A 164 -3.40 6.29 5.99
CA PHE A 164 -4.77 6.62 6.36
C PHE A 164 -5.15 8.07 6.03
N ASN A 165 -4.37 9.08 6.44
CA ASN A 165 -4.75 10.47 6.15
C ASN A 165 -4.43 10.87 4.71
N MET A 166 -3.51 10.18 4.04
CA MET A 166 -3.28 10.36 2.60
C MET A 166 -4.53 9.95 1.80
N ILE A 167 -5.08 8.76 2.07
CA ILE A 167 -6.31 8.27 1.43
C ILE A 167 -7.47 9.21 1.73
N ARG A 168 -7.70 9.53 3.01
CA ARG A 168 -8.81 10.41 3.42
C ARG A 168 -8.72 11.82 2.84
N ALA A 169 -7.51 12.35 2.68
CA ALA A 169 -7.32 13.66 2.08
C ALA A 169 -7.48 13.65 0.56
N SER A 170 -7.33 12.49 -0.08
CA SER A 170 -7.43 12.34 -1.53
C SER A 170 -8.88 12.11 -1.99
N LEU A 171 -9.68 11.42 -1.18
CA LEU A 171 -11.10 11.17 -1.43
C LEU A 171 -11.99 12.24 -0.77
N LEU A 172 -11.73 13.52 -1.11
CA LEU A 172 -12.48 14.65 -0.55
C LEU A 172 -13.97 14.52 -0.86
N GLY A 173 -14.82 14.66 0.16
CA GLY A 173 -16.27 14.56 0.03
C GLY A 173 -16.83 13.16 0.28
N CYS A 174 -15.99 12.13 0.40
CA CYS A 174 -16.42 10.79 0.79
C CYS A 174 -16.14 10.55 2.29
N ASP A 175 -17.11 10.05 3.05
CA ASP A 175 -16.89 9.61 4.45
C ASP A 175 -16.29 8.21 4.49
N VAL A 176 -15.12 8.04 3.86
CA VAL A 176 -14.38 6.77 3.88
C VAL A 176 -13.56 6.68 5.15
N LYS A 177 -13.62 5.51 5.79
CA LYS A 177 -12.76 5.12 6.92
C LYS A 177 -11.88 3.97 6.45
N PRO A 178 -10.69 4.25 5.88
CA PRO A 178 -9.78 3.20 5.42
C PRO A 178 -9.47 2.22 6.55
N GLN A 179 -9.48 0.94 6.22
CA GLN A 179 -9.08 -0.14 7.11
C GLN A 179 -7.76 -0.72 6.63
N ASN A 180 -6.95 -1.24 7.55
CA ASN A 180 -5.66 -1.84 7.20
C ASN A 180 -5.86 -3.02 6.26
N ALA A 181 -5.07 -3.06 5.17
CA ALA A 181 -5.08 -4.12 4.17
C ALA A 181 -6.45 -4.46 3.55
N ILE A 182 -7.38 -3.50 3.57
CA ILE A 182 -8.65 -3.59 2.82
C ILE A 182 -8.53 -2.67 1.59
N PRO A 183 -8.45 -3.21 0.37
CA PRO A 183 -8.35 -2.41 -0.85
C PRO A 183 -9.56 -1.50 -1.06
N ILE A 184 -9.30 -0.32 -1.63
CA ILE A 184 -10.33 0.67 -1.95
C ILE A 184 -10.27 0.91 -3.45
N GLU A 185 -11.34 0.56 -4.14
CA GLU A 185 -11.46 0.73 -5.58
C GLU A 185 -11.77 2.20 -5.88
N CYS A 186 -10.88 2.82 -6.64
CA CYS A 186 -11.00 4.20 -7.08
C CYS A 186 -10.82 4.30 -8.60
N ARG A 187 -11.38 5.38 -9.15
CA ARG A 187 -11.11 5.83 -10.51
C ARG A 187 -10.26 7.09 -10.45
N LEU A 188 -9.12 7.07 -11.11
CA LEU A 188 -8.26 8.23 -11.29
C LEU A 188 -8.56 8.89 -12.64
N PHE A 189 -8.70 10.21 -12.62
CA PHE A 189 -8.90 11.04 -13.81
C PHE A 189 -7.64 11.85 -14.14
N ARG A 190 -7.59 12.35 -15.39
CA ARG A 190 -6.46 13.13 -15.91
C ARG A 190 -6.11 14.39 -15.12
N ASP A 191 -7.12 15.02 -14.52
CA ASP A 191 -6.95 16.22 -13.68
C ASP A 191 -6.41 15.91 -12.27
N GLY A 192 -6.17 14.63 -11.96
CA GLY A 192 -5.73 14.16 -10.64
C GLY A 192 -6.87 13.97 -9.65
N THR A 193 -8.13 14.05 -10.09
CA THR A 193 -9.28 13.70 -9.26
C THR A 193 -9.33 12.19 -9.05
N LEU A 194 -9.57 11.77 -7.80
CA LEU A 194 -9.89 10.39 -7.44
C LEU A 194 -11.36 10.27 -7.04
N GLU A 195 -12.07 9.35 -7.68
CA GLU A 195 -13.46 9.01 -7.37
C GLU A 195 -13.52 7.62 -6.73
N LEU A 196 -14.19 7.51 -5.58
CA LEU A 196 -14.44 6.22 -4.94
C LEU A 196 -15.45 5.42 -5.76
N VAL A 197 -15.08 4.20 -6.14
CA VAL A 197 -15.96 3.24 -6.80
C VAL A 197 -16.52 2.24 -5.78
N GLY A 198 -15.67 1.72 -4.89
CA GLY A 198 -16.08 0.70 -3.92
C GLY A 198 -15.02 0.35 -2.88
N ILE A 199 -15.41 -0.45 -1.88
CA ILE A 199 -14.50 -1.02 -0.87
C ILE A 199 -14.61 -2.54 -0.95
N ILE A 200 -13.49 -3.24 -1.11
CA ILE A 200 -13.49 -4.70 -1.23
C ILE A 200 -13.52 -5.33 0.17
N SER A 201 -14.62 -5.17 0.90
CA SER A 201 -14.76 -5.68 2.27
C SER A 201 -15.33 -7.09 2.37
N ASN A 202 -16.13 -7.51 1.38
CA ASN A 202 -17.00 -8.68 1.52
C ASN A 202 -16.24 -10.01 1.45
N GLN A 203 -15.15 -10.09 0.67
CA GLN A 203 -14.34 -11.30 0.57
C GLN A 203 -13.46 -11.53 1.81
N VAL A 204 -13.01 -10.46 2.49
CA VAL A 204 -12.15 -10.57 3.66
C VAL A 204 -12.88 -11.21 4.83
N LEU A 205 -14.14 -10.86 5.07
CA LEU A 205 -14.93 -11.45 6.15
C LEU A 205 -15.15 -12.95 5.96
N GLU A 206 -15.39 -13.40 4.73
CA GLU A 206 -15.56 -14.82 4.42
C GLU A 206 -14.21 -15.56 4.48
N MET A 207 -13.15 -15.02 3.89
CA MET A 207 -11.83 -15.65 3.88
C MET A 207 -11.23 -15.74 5.29
N THR A 208 -11.43 -14.72 6.14
CA THR A 208 -10.99 -14.76 7.54
C THR A 208 -11.78 -15.77 8.36
N ARG A 209 -13.09 -15.93 8.10
CA ARG A 209 -13.90 -17.00 8.71
C ARG A 209 -13.39 -18.37 8.27
N THR A 210 -13.17 -18.57 6.98
CA THR A 210 -12.65 -19.84 6.43
C THR A 210 -11.27 -20.17 6.97
N LEU A 211 -10.34 -19.21 7.04
CA LEU A 211 -9.01 -19.42 7.62
C LEU A 211 -9.07 -19.70 9.13
N ALA A 212 -9.93 -19.02 9.87
CA ALA A 212 -10.14 -19.31 11.29
C ALA A 212 -10.74 -20.71 11.50
N GLU A 213 -11.65 -21.14 10.64
CA GLU A 213 -12.22 -22.50 10.64
C GLU A 213 -11.18 -23.55 10.25
N LEU A 214 -10.35 -23.31 9.23
CA LEU A 214 -9.26 -24.20 8.84
C LEU A 214 -8.20 -24.31 9.94
N LYS A 215 -7.80 -23.20 10.57
CA LYS A 215 -6.88 -23.22 11.73
C LYS A 215 -7.49 -24.00 12.91
N ARG A 216 -8.81 -23.92 13.14
CA ARG A 216 -9.50 -24.74 14.16
C ARG A 216 -9.53 -26.22 13.79
N LYS A 217 -9.83 -26.56 12.52
CA LYS A 217 -9.86 -27.94 12.02
C LYS A 217 -8.48 -28.58 11.99
N ASN A 218 -7.45 -27.86 11.56
CA ASN A 218 -6.07 -28.35 11.52
C ASN A 218 -5.41 -28.45 12.89
N LYS A 219 -5.90 -27.72 13.91
CA LYS A 219 -5.52 -27.96 15.31
C LYS A 219 -6.06 -29.30 15.85
N TRP A 220 -6.97 -29.96 15.12
CA TRP A 220 -7.60 -31.23 15.49
C TRP A 220 -7.19 -32.43 14.64
N CYS A 221 -6.57 -32.21 13.48
CA CYS A 221 -6.17 -33.28 12.57
C CYS A 221 -4.69 -33.14 12.19
N MET A 222 -3.80 -33.60 13.07
CA MET A 222 -2.50 -34.13 12.65
C MET A 222 -2.55 -35.65 12.75
N SER A 223 -3.26 -36.25 11.80
CA SER A 223 -3.10 -37.65 11.40
C SER A 223 -3.67 -37.80 9.99
N ASP A 224 -2.75 -37.92 9.04
CA ASP A 224 -2.87 -38.50 7.70
C ASP A 224 -3.84 -37.87 6.69
N ALA A 225 -3.30 -37.30 5.61
CA ALA A 225 -3.78 -37.55 4.24
C ALA A 225 -2.87 -36.92 3.17
N ASN A 226 -2.45 -37.76 2.23
CA ASN A 226 -2.00 -37.43 0.87
C ASN A 226 -3.21 -37.00 0.02
N VAL A 227 -3.07 -35.96 -0.82
CA VAL A 227 -3.97 -35.72 -1.95
C VAL A 227 -3.19 -35.11 -3.12
N ASP A 228 -3.43 -35.68 -4.31
CA ASP A 228 -2.92 -35.34 -5.64
C ASP A 228 -3.54 -34.06 -6.22
N GLU A 229 -2.75 -33.31 -7.00
CA GLU A 229 -3.13 -32.10 -7.74
C GLU A 229 -3.61 -32.43 -9.17
N GLN A 230 -4.64 -31.72 -9.65
CA GLN A 230 -4.99 -31.61 -11.07
C GLN A 230 -5.27 -30.15 -11.44
N ASP A 231 -4.70 -29.75 -12.57
CA ASP A 231 -4.77 -28.44 -13.20
C ASP A 231 -5.99 -28.30 -14.12
N GLU A 232 -6.63 -27.13 -14.14
CA GLU A 232 -7.41 -26.65 -15.28
C GLU A 232 -7.11 -25.17 -15.55
N GLU A 233 -6.72 -24.90 -16.81
CA GLU A 233 -6.61 -23.58 -17.43
C GLU A 233 -7.92 -23.21 -18.11
N ASP A 234 -8.28 -21.92 -18.08
CA ASP A 234 -8.95 -21.32 -19.24
C ASP A 234 -8.66 -19.82 -19.34
N GLN A 235 -8.39 -19.36 -20.57
CA GLN A 235 -8.09 -17.97 -20.92
C GLN A 235 -9.14 -17.45 -21.89
N THR A 236 -9.73 -16.29 -21.57
CA THR A 236 -10.40 -15.43 -22.56
C THR A 236 -9.89 -14.01 -22.39
N THR A 237 -9.48 -13.39 -23.49
CA THR A 237 -9.04 -11.99 -23.55
C THR A 237 -10.01 -11.21 -24.43
N GLU A 238 -10.67 -10.22 -23.86
CA GLU A 238 -11.42 -9.19 -24.57
C GLU A 238 -10.53 -7.93 -24.69
N GLU A 239 -10.40 -7.41 -25.91
CA GLU A 239 -9.70 -6.16 -26.20
C GLU A 239 -10.55 -4.96 -25.75
N ASN A 240 -10.07 -4.24 -24.73
CA ASN A 240 -10.74 -3.04 -24.23
C ASN A 240 -10.18 -1.76 -24.88
N CYS A 241 -11.12 -0.97 -25.38
CA CYS A 241 -10.91 0.33 -26.03
C CYS A 241 -10.35 1.34 -25.02
N ALA A 242 -9.40 2.19 -25.45
CA ALA A 242 -8.70 3.16 -24.61
C ALA A 242 -9.68 4.01 -23.77
N SER A 243 -9.75 3.73 -22.48
CA SER A 243 -10.61 4.46 -21.55
C SER A 243 -9.86 5.67 -20.99
N ASP A 244 -10.55 6.81 -20.85
CA ASP A 244 -10.04 8.03 -20.20
C ASP A 244 -9.96 7.86 -18.66
N GLN A 245 -9.73 6.64 -18.16
CA GLN A 245 -9.81 6.29 -16.75
C GLN A 245 -8.74 5.26 -16.37
N ILE A 246 -8.21 5.38 -15.15
CA ILE A 246 -7.31 4.38 -14.55
C ILE A 246 -7.96 3.88 -13.28
N GLN A 247 -8.00 2.57 -13.13
CA GLN A 247 -8.45 1.93 -11.91
C GLN A 247 -7.32 1.89 -10.88
N VAL A 248 -7.62 2.31 -9.65
CA VAL A 248 -6.68 2.40 -8.54
C VAL A 248 -7.18 1.56 -7.38
N TRP A 249 -6.30 0.74 -6.81
CA TRP A 249 -6.57 -0.16 -5.70
C TRP A 249 -5.80 0.21 -4.42
#